data_AF-A0A7X9DB27-F1
#
_entry.id   AF-A0A7X9DB27-F1
#
_cell.length_a   1.000
_cell.length_b   1.000
_cell.length_c   1.000
_cell.angle_alpha   90.00
_cell.angle_beta   90.00
_cell.angle_gamma   90.00
#
_symmetry.space_group_name_H-M   'P 1'
#
loop_
_entity.id
_entity.type
_entity.pdbx_description
1 polymer ?
#
loop_
_entity_poly.entity_id
_entity_poly.type
_entity_poly.pdbx_seq_one_letter_code
_entity_poly.pdbx_strand_id
1 'polypeptide(L)'
;YGNYTGTESYIILPKEKPDGYQIVNQNVIGVATNGDYLTSCQNMFNNNTSSSLELDYLDTSNVTNMRSMFNGSQATTLDLRSFDTSNVTNMQGMFYGSQATTLDLSSFDTSNVTTVSGMFYNSQATTGYARTQADADRFNNSSNKPERLTFVVKPPA
;
A
#
# COMPACT_ATOMS: atom_id res chain seq x y z
N TYR A 1 19.64 4.55 0.00
CA TYR A 1 18.56 3.57 0.15
C TYR A 1 19.12 2.34 0.82
N GLY A 2 18.60 1.98 2.01
CA GLY A 2 18.96 0.72 2.67
C GLY A 2 18.11 -0.42 2.09
N ASN A 3 18.74 -1.56 1.83
CA ASN A 3 18.08 -2.78 1.36
C ASN A 3 18.08 -3.79 2.50
N TYR A 4 16.91 -4.35 2.84
CA TYR A 4 16.89 -5.55 3.68
C TYR A 4 17.15 -6.79 2.81
N THR A 5 18.18 -7.56 3.18
CA THR A 5 18.57 -8.82 2.52
C THR A 5 18.41 -10.03 3.44
N GLY A 6 17.72 -9.90 4.58
CA GLY A 6 17.52 -11.02 5.50
C GLY A 6 16.63 -12.10 4.88
N THR A 7 16.91 -13.35 5.25
CA THR A 7 16.18 -14.54 4.80
C THR A 7 14.91 -14.79 5.58
N GLU A 8 14.63 -13.97 6.60
CA GLU A 8 13.42 -14.09 7.42
C GLU A 8 12.19 -13.76 6.59
N SER A 9 11.18 -14.61 6.72
CA SER A 9 9.89 -14.40 6.08
C SER A 9 9.18 -13.19 6.68
N TYR A 10 9.41 -12.87 7.96
CA TYR A 10 8.84 -11.72 8.63
C TYR A 10 9.94 -10.72 9.03
N ILE A 11 9.74 -9.42 8.78
CA ILE A 11 10.76 -8.40 9.04
C ILE A 11 10.32 -7.49 10.18
N ILE A 12 11.17 -7.34 11.19
CA ILE A 12 11.05 -6.25 12.15
C ILE A 12 11.99 -5.13 11.69
N LEU A 13 11.42 -3.99 11.29
CA LEU A 13 12.21 -2.86 10.80
C LEU A 13 13.11 -2.33 11.92
N PRO A 14 14.42 -2.16 11.67
CA PRO A 14 15.36 -1.70 12.68
C PRO A 14 15.09 -0.23 13.04
N LYS A 15 15.55 0.15 14.24
CA LYS A 15 15.55 1.54 14.65
C LYS A 15 16.48 2.39 13.77
N GLU A 16 16.16 3.67 13.60
CA GLU A 16 16.93 4.70 12.87
C GLU A 16 17.14 4.38 11.38
N LYS A 17 16.23 3.62 10.77
CA LYS A 17 16.35 3.25 9.37
C LYS A 17 16.29 4.48 8.44
N PRO A 18 17.11 4.53 7.38
CA PRO A 18 17.06 5.63 6.42
C PRO A 18 15.76 5.62 5.62
N ASP A 19 15.31 6.82 5.21
CA ASP A 19 14.19 7.02 4.31
C ASP A 19 14.34 6.21 2.99
N GLY A 20 13.21 5.70 2.48
CA GLY A 20 13.17 4.94 1.23
C GLY A 20 13.67 3.49 1.35
N TYR A 21 13.39 2.86 2.48
CA TYR A 21 13.72 1.47 2.76
C TYR A 21 13.00 0.51 1.78
N GLN A 22 13.76 -0.27 1.02
CA GLN A 22 13.22 -1.29 0.13
C GLN A 22 13.45 -2.68 0.73
N ILE A 23 12.40 -3.50 0.74
CA ILE A 23 12.55 -4.92 1.06
C ILE A 23 12.92 -5.62 -0.25
N VAL A 24 14.18 -6.02 -0.39
CA VAL A 24 14.68 -6.66 -1.62
C VAL A 24 14.33 -8.14 -1.66
N ASN A 25 14.10 -8.75 -0.49
CA ASN A 25 13.56 -10.10 -0.40
C ASN A 25 12.08 -10.10 -0.85
N GLN A 26 11.85 -10.57 -2.08
CA GLN A 26 10.51 -10.64 -2.67
C GLN A 26 9.61 -11.68 -2.00
N ASN A 27 10.16 -12.62 -1.21
CA ASN A 27 9.40 -13.69 -0.55
C ASN A 27 8.98 -13.34 0.89
N VAL A 28 9.05 -12.07 1.29
CA VAL A 28 8.64 -11.63 2.63
C VAL A 28 7.13 -11.76 2.78
N ILE A 29 6.69 -12.29 3.92
CA ILE A 29 5.28 -12.53 4.27
C ILE A 29 4.75 -11.48 5.23
N GLY A 30 5.58 -10.59 5.80
CA GLY A 30 5.09 -9.57 6.72
C GLY A 30 6.17 -8.61 7.22
N VAL A 31 5.71 -7.50 7.82
CA VAL A 31 6.60 -6.49 8.40
C VAL A 31 5.98 -5.85 9.65
N ALA A 32 6.82 -5.54 10.63
CA ALA A 32 6.48 -4.73 11.80
C ALA A 32 7.44 -3.55 11.98
N THR A 33 6.96 -2.48 12.60
CA THR A 33 7.79 -1.40 13.14
C THR A 33 8.16 -1.67 14.60
N ASN A 34 9.41 -1.41 14.99
CA ASN A 34 9.88 -1.59 16.38
C ASN A 34 10.00 -0.26 17.13
N GLY A 35 8.87 0.46 17.27
CA GLY A 35 8.78 1.68 18.07
C GLY A 35 9.41 2.93 17.46
N ASP A 36 9.69 2.92 16.16
CA ASP A 36 10.34 4.01 15.41
C ASP A 36 9.41 4.64 14.36
N TYR A 37 9.67 5.91 14.04
CA TYR A 37 8.87 6.69 13.09
C TYR A 37 9.17 6.29 11.63
N LEU A 38 8.35 5.40 11.08
CA LEU A 38 8.36 5.07 9.66
C LEU A 38 7.81 6.27 8.84
N THR A 39 8.67 6.90 8.06
CA THR A 39 8.32 8.10 7.23
C THR A 39 7.99 7.78 5.77
N SER A 40 8.42 6.61 5.28
CA SER A 40 8.27 6.20 3.88
C SER A 40 8.14 4.69 3.74
N CYS A 41 7.12 4.26 3.00
CA CYS A 41 6.89 2.87 2.55
C CYS A 41 7.16 2.69 1.05
N GLN A 42 7.92 3.60 0.44
CA GLN A 42 8.19 3.56 -0.99
C GLN A 42 8.83 2.21 -1.40
N ASN A 43 8.22 1.55 -2.39
CA ASN A 43 8.65 0.26 -2.93
C ASN A 43 8.75 -0.89 -1.89
N MET A 44 8.14 -0.77 -0.70
CA MET A 44 8.36 -1.71 0.39
C MET A 44 8.06 -3.17 0.01
N PHE A 45 7.01 -3.44 -0.76
CA PHE A 45 6.64 -4.77 -1.25
C PHE A 45 6.60 -4.82 -2.79
N ASN A 46 7.51 -4.06 -3.44
CA ASN A 46 7.57 -4.04 -4.89
C ASN A 46 8.00 -5.42 -5.44
N ASN A 47 7.21 -5.97 -6.35
CA ASN A 47 7.34 -7.31 -6.94
C ASN A 47 7.42 -8.43 -5.89
N ASN A 48 6.79 -8.22 -4.73
CA ASN A 48 6.67 -9.27 -3.72
C ASN A 48 5.87 -10.46 -4.28
N THR A 49 6.36 -11.67 -4.06
CA THR A 49 5.86 -12.94 -4.61
C THR A 49 4.98 -13.72 -3.63
N SER A 50 4.86 -13.26 -2.38
CA SER A 50 4.03 -13.88 -1.37
C SER A 50 2.54 -13.74 -1.73
N SER A 51 1.77 -14.79 -1.49
CA SER A 51 0.31 -14.81 -1.74
C SER A 51 -0.50 -14.03 -0.71
N SER A 52 0.10 -13.71 0.44
CA SER A 52 -0.49 -12.92 1.53
C SER A 52 0.62 -12.14 2.26
N LEU A 53 0.22 -11.05 2.92
CA LEU A 53 1.11 -10.18 3.69
C LEU A 53 0.50 -9.86 5.06
N GLU A 54 1.28 -10.05 6.12
CA GLU A 54 0.96 -9.69 7.49
C GLU A 54 1.44 -8.25 7.78
N LEU A 55 0.49 -7.33 7.92
CA LEU A 55 0.73 -5.88 8.00
C LEU A 55 0.16 -5.22 9.27
N ASP A 56 -0.41 -6.01 10.19
CA ASP A 56 -1.12 -5.49 11.37
C ASP A 56 -0.23 -4.68 12.33
N TYR A 57 1.08 -4.94 12.30
CA TYR A 57 2.08 -4.31 13.17
C TYR A 57 2.93 -3.26 12.44
N LEU A 58 2.53 -2.87 11.23
CA LEU A 58 3.17 -1.81 10.48
C LEU A 58 2.54 -0.46 10.86
N ASP A 59 3.23 0.33 11.68
CA ASP A 59 2.80 1.69 12.01
C ASP A 59 3.05 2.65 10.84
N THR A 60 1.98 3.09 10.17
CA THR A 60 2.06 4.04 9.05
C THR A 60 1.71 5.48 9.44
N SER A 61 1.49 5.78 10.73
CA SER A 61 1.01 7.08 11.21
C SER A 61 1.89 8.27 10.82
N ASN A 62 3.19 8.04 10.57
CA ASN A 62 4.14 9.08 10.17
C ASN A 62 4.54 9.00 8.69
N VAL A 63 3.94 8.09 7.92
CA VAL A 63 4.30 7.86 6.52
C VAL A 63 3.78 9.00 5.66
N THR A 64 4.68 9.58 4.88
CA THR A 64 4.35 10.64 3.91
C THR A 64 4.36 10.14 2.47
N ASN A 65 5.00 9.00 2.20
CA ASN A 65 5.20 8.45 0.86
C ASN A 65 4.95 6.93 0.82
N MET A 66 3.96 6.51 0.05
CA MET A 66 3.58 5.10 -0.20
C MET A 66 3.72 4.73 -1.68
N ARG A 67 4.52 5.47 -2.44
CA ARG A 67 4.74 5.22 -3.88
C ARG A 67 5.15 3.77 -4.13
N SER A 68 4.46 3.11 -5.06
CA SER A 68 4.77 1.75 -5.51
C SER A 68 4.86 0.69 -4.40
N MET A 69 4.25 0.92 -3.23
CA MET A 69 4.39 0.02 -2.08
C MET A 69 4.04 -1.44 -2.42
N PHE A 70 2.97 -1.70 -3.19
CA PHE A 70 2.53 -3.03 -3.60
C PHE A 70 2.61 -3.22 -5.13
N ASN A 71 3.44 -2.43 -5.82
CA ASN A 71 3.58 -2.54 -7.27
C ASN A 71 4.09 -3.94 -7.64
N GLY A 72 3.36 -4.67 -8.47
CA GLY A 72 3.69 -6.04 -8.91
C GLY A 72 3.52 -7.11 -7.82
N SER A 73 2.94 -6.77 -6.66
CA SER A 73 2.72 -7.75 -5.59
C SER A 73 1.77 -8.86 -6.04
N GLN A 74 2.15 -10.10 -5.72
CA GLN A 74 1.38 -11.32 -6.00
C GLN A 74 0.34 -11.65 -4.92
N ALA A 75 0.24 -10.84 -3.86
CA ALA A 75 -0.77 -11.03 -2.83
C ALA A 75 -2.17 -10.87 -3.42
N THR A 76 -3.02 -11.88 -3.23
CA THR A 76 -4.41 -11.87 -3.76
C THR A 76 -5.39 -11.17 -2.83
N THR A 77 -4.99 -10.99 -1.57
CA THR A 77 -5.68 -10.23 -0.52
C THR A 77 -4.69 -9.35 0.23
N LEU A 78 -5.13 -8.16 0.64
CA LEU A 78 -4.36 -7.24 1.47
C LEU A 78 -5.26 -6.73 2.60
N ASP A 79 -4.89 -6.99 3.86
CA ASP A 79 -5.53 -6.33 5.00
C ASP A 79 -4.82 -5.00 5.24
N LEU A 80 -5.54 -3.91 4.99
CA LEU A 80 -5.03 -2.53 5.06
C LEU A 80 -5.75 -1.70 6.13
N ARG A 81 -6.54 -2.34 7.01
CA ARG A 81 -7.39 -1.63 7.97
C ARG A 81 -6.58 -0.87 9.03
N SER A 82 -5.34 -1.30 9.30
CA SER A 82 -4.41 -0.65 10.24
C SER A 82 -3.71 0.58 9.66
N PHE A 83 -3.82 0.83 8.35
CA PHE A 83 -3.10 1.92 7.71
C PHE A 83 -3.71 3.26 8.06
N ASP A 84 -2.93 4.09 8.74
CA ASP A 84 -3.16 5.52 8.82
C ASP A 84 -2.45 6.20 7.63
N THR A 85 -3.22 6.86 6.77
CA THR A 85 -2.70 7.60 5.61
C THR A 85 -2.88 9.10 5.74
N SER A 86 -3.24 9.63 6.92
CA SER A 86 -3.55 11.05 7.10
C SER A 86 -2.38 11.97 6.73
N ASN A 87 -1.13 11.49 6.86
CA ASN A 87 0.08 12.24 6.51
C ASN A 87 0.61 11.94 5.10
N VAL A 88 -0.01 11.02 4.36
CA VAL A 88 0.48 10.57 3.05
C VAL A 88 0.19 11.62 1.99
N THR A 89 1.21 12.01 1.24
CA THR A 89 1.11 12.97 0.13
C THR A 89 1.27 12.31 -1.24
N ASN A 90 1.85 11.11 -1.31
CA ASN A 90 2.16 10.40 -2.55
C ASN A 90 1.77 8.91 -2.49
N MET A 91 0.84 8.51 -3.37
CA MET A 91 0.40 7.12 -3.56
C MET A 91 0.60 6.64 -5.02
N GLN A 92 1.48 7.29 -5.78
CA GLN A 92 1.72 6.99 -7.19
C GLN A 92 2.06 5.50 -7.38
N GLY A 93 1.35 4.83 -8.28
CA GLY A 93 1.61 3.43 -8.64
C GLY A 93 1.51 2.42 -7.50
N MET A 94 0.89 2.75 -6.36
CA MET A 94 0.89 1.91 -5.15
C MET A 94 0.41 0.47 -5.40
N PHE A 95 -0.58 0.27 -6.27
CA PHE A 95 -1.14 -1.03 -6.65
C PHE A 95 -0.95 -1.34 -8.14
N TYR A 96 0.04 -0.72 -8.80
CA TYR A 96 0.37 -0.99 -10.19
C TYR A 96 0.65 -2.49 -10.39
N GLY A 97 -0.08 -3.18 -11.26
CA GLY A 97 0.11 -4.61 -11.53
C GLY A 97 -0.16 -5.55 -10.35
N SER A 98 -0.75 -5.07 -9.25
CA SER A 98 -1.07 -5.89 -8.07
C SER A 98 -2.10 -6.96 -8.41
N GLN A 99 -1.94 -8.16 -7.84
CA GLN A 99 -2.84 -9.30 -8.00
C GLN A 99 -4.00 -9.31 -6.99
N ALA A 100 -4.11 -8.30 -6.12
CA ALA A 100 -5.23 -8.20 -5.19
C ALA A 100 -6.55 -8.08 -5.96
N THR A 101 -7.52 -8.93 -5.61
CA THR A 101 -8.82 -8.99 -6.31
C THR A 101 -9.83 -7.98 -5.79
N THR A 102 -9.67 -7.56 -4.53
CA THR A 102 -10.43 -6.51 -3.87
C THR A 102 -9.47 -5.55 -3.18
N LEU A 103 -9.74 -4.25 -3.28
CA LEU A 103 -8.97 -3.19 -2.61
C LEU A 103 -9.87 -2.44 -1.63
N ASP A 104 -9.88 -2.88 -0.37
CA ASP A 104 -10.55 -2.14 0.69
C ASP A 104 -9.63 -1.03 1.21
N LEU A 105 -9.84 0.19 0.70
CA LEU A 105 -9.12 1.41 1.08
C LEU A 105 -9.98 2.31 1.98
N SER A 106 -10.93 1.73 2.72
CA SER A 106 -11.83 2.48 3.59
C SER A 106 -11.15 3.10 4.82
N SER A 107 -9.95 2.64 5.17
CA SER A 107 -9.08 3.27 6.17
C SER A 107 -8.32 4.49 5.60
N PHE A 108 -8.23 4.64 4.27
CA PHE A 108 -7.36 5.64 3.67
C PHE A 108 -8.02 7.02 3.72
N ASP A 109 -7.40 7.93 4.45
CA ASP A 109 -7.63 9.37 4.32
C ASP A 109 -6.73 9.93 3.21
N THR A 110 -7.32 10.34 2.10
CA THR A 110 -6.54 10.95 1.01
C THR A 110 -6.50 12.48 1.08
N SER A 111 -7.01 13.13 2.13
CA SER A 111 -7.09 14.61 2.22
C SER A 111 -5.79 15.34 1.85
N ASN A 112 -4.62 14.80 2.21
CA ASN A 112 -3.30 15.36 1.92
C ASN A 112 -2.62 14.79 0.66
N VAL A 113 -3.21 13.79 0.00
CA VAL A 113 -2.65 13.15 -1.20
C VAL A 113 -2.71 14.10 -2.39
N THR A 114 -1.54 14.35 -2.98
CA THR A 114 -1.37 15.19 -4.17
C THR A 114 -1.34 14.38 -5.47
N THR A 115 -1.03 13.08 -5.39
CA THR A 115 -0.92 12.22 -6.58
C THR A 115 -1.37 10.78 -6.32
N VAL A 116 -2.29 10.32 -7.17
CA VAL A 116 -2.73 8.91 -7.32
C VAL A 116 -2.49 8.41 -8.75
N SER A 117 -1.58 9.06 -9.50
CA SER A 117 -1.35 8.73 -10.91
C SER A 117 -0.90 7.28 -11.08
N GLY A 118 -1.54 6.56 -12.01
CA GLY A 118 -1.24 5.16 -12.32
C GLY A 118 -1.39 4.20 -11.12
N MET A 119 -2.08 4.60 -10.05
CA MET A 119 -2.14 3.85 -8.79
C MET A 119 -2.64 2.42 -8.98
N PHE A 120 -3.56 2.21 -9.93
CA PHE A 120 -4.19 0.93 -10.21
C PHE A 120 -3.92 0.39 -11.62
N TYR A 121 -2.99 0.98 -12.38
CA TYR A 121 -2.69 0.52 -13.74
C TYR A 121 -2.37 -0.99 -13.71
N ASN A 122 -3.02 -1.79 -14.56
CA ASN A 122 -2.86 -3.26 -14.64
C ASN A 122 -3.21 -4.02 -13.34
N SER A 123 -3.86 -3.39 -12.36
CA SER A 123 -4.38 -4.10 -11.19
C SER A 123 -5.41 -5.16 -11.61
N GLN A 124 -5.45 -6.28 -10.87
CA GLN A 124 -6.45 -7.32 -11.05
C GLN A 124 -7.72 -7.08 -10.23
N ALA A 125 -7.76 -6.02 -9.42
CA ALA A 125 -8.93 -5.71 -8.61
C ALA A 125 -10.14 -5.41 -9.49
N THR A 126 -11.31 -5.88 -9.07
CA THR A 126 -12.61 -5.56 -9.68
C THR A 126 -13.45 -4.69 -8.75
N THR A 127 -13.23 -4.79 -7.45
CA THR A 127 -13.97 -4.05 -6.44
C THR A 127 -13.03 -3.24 -5.56
N GLY A 128 -13.35 -1.97 -5.36
CA GLY A 128 -12.67 -1.06 -4.47
C GLY A 128 -13.63 -0.43 -3.47
N TYR A 129 -13.20 -0.28 -2.23
CA TYR A 129 -13.92 0.47 -1.20
C TYR A 129 -13.12 1.69 -0.78
N ALA A 130 -13.80 2.81 -0.60
CA ALA A 130 -13.21 4.06 -0.16
C ALA A 130 -13.89 4.56 1.11
N ARG A 131 -13.19 5.43 1.85
CA ARG A 131 -13.66 6.03 3.10
C ARG A 131 -14.79 7.04 2.88
N THR A 132 -14.63 7.91 1.88
CA THR A 132 -15.60 8.96 1.53
C THR A 132 -15.89 8.96 0.03
N GLN A 133 -16.95 9.67 -0.38
CA GLN A 133 -17.25 9.83 -1.81
C GLN A 133 -16.12 10.55 -2.55
N ALA A 134 -15.49 11.55 -1.93
CA ALA A 134 -14.35 12.25 -2.52
C ALA A 134 -13.14 11.32 -2.73
N ASP A 135 -12.88 10.42 -1.77
CA ASP A 135 -11.85 9.38 -1.91
C ASP A 135 -12.21 8.42 -3.05
N ALA A 136 -13.47 7.97 -3.13
CA ALA A 136 -13.95 7.09 -4.20
C ALA A 136 -13.79 7.75 -5.59
N ASP A 137 -14.23 9.00 -5.74
CA ASP A 137 -14.11 9.75 -7.00
C ASP A 137 -12.65 9.94 -7.40
N ARG A 138 -11.77 10.23 -6.43
CA ARG A 138 -10.34 10.35 -6.68
C ARG A 138 -9.73 9.05 -7.17
N PHE A 139 -10.04 7.92 -6.53
CA PHE A 139 -9.55 6.61 -6.98
C PHE A 139 -10.13 6.22 -8.34
N ASN A 140 -11.42 6.51 -8.57
CA ASN A 140 -12.07 6.26 -9.84
C ASN A 140 -11.45 7.05 -11.00
N ASN A 141 -10.93 8.25 -10.73
CA ASN A 141 -10.25 9.11 -11.68
C ASN A 141 -8.73 8.87 -11.79
N SER A 142 -8.19 7.82 -11.14
CA SER A 142 -6.79 7.43 -11.34
C SER A 142 -6.52 7.10 -12.82
N SER A 143 -5.46 7.69 -13.38
CA SER A 143 -5.05 7.43 -14.76
C SER A 143 -4.81 5.95 -15.02
N ASN A 144 -5.29 5.45 -16.16
CA ASN A 144 -5.15 4.07 -16.62
C ASN A 144 -5.67 3.00 -15.64
N LYS A 145 -6.56 3.37 -14.71
CA LYS A 145 -7.27 2.39 -13.88
C LYS A 145 -8.08 1.44 -14.79
N PRO A 146 -8.04 0.11 -14.57
CA PRO A 146 -8.88 -0.84 -15.29
C PRO A 146 -10.35 -0.43 -15.25
N GLU A 147 -11.06 -0.58 -16.38
CA GLU A 147 -12.51 -0.27 -16.47
C GLU A 147 -13.34 -1.14 -15.52
N ARG A 148 -12.91 -2.39 -15.31
CA ARG A 148 -13.54 -3.35 -14.40
C ARG A 148 -13.42 -3.00 -12.91
N LEU A 149 -12.49 -2.10 -12.54
CA LEU A 149 -12.28 -1.71 -11.15
C LEU A 149 -13.12 -0.48 -10.85
N THR A 150 -14.04 -0.58 -9.90
CA THR A 150 -14.83 0.57 -9.43
C THR A 150 -14.66 0.76 -7.93
N PHE A 151 -14.55 2.01 -7.50
CA PHE A 151 -14.54 2.39 -6.10
C PHE A 151 -15.90 2.96 -5.69
N VAL A 152 -16.42 2.47 -4.58
CA VAL A 152 -17.61 3.01 -3.91
C VAL A 152 -17.29 3.30 -2.45
N VAL A 153 -18.10 4.14 -1.81
CA VAL A 153 -18.00 4.31 -0.35
C VAL A 153 -18.33 2.98 0.32
N LYS A 154 -17.50 2.57 1.27
CA LYS A 154 -17.73 1.33 2.01
C LYS A 154 -19.09 1.39 2.72
N PRO A 155 -19.98 0.41 2.52
CA PRO A 155 -21.23 0.36 3.26
C PRO A 155 -20.99 0.26 4.78
N PRO A 156 -21.92 0.77 5.61
CA PRO A 156 -21.95 0.46 7.03
C PRO A 156 -21.97 -1.06 7.23
N ALA A 157 -21.34 -1.52 8.33
CA ALA A 157 -21.33 -2.92 8.73
C ALA A 157 -22.72 -3.42 9.15
#